data_AF-I5C3L1-F1
#
_entry.id   AF-I5C3L1-F1
#
_cell.length_a   1.000
_cell.length_b   1.000
_cell.length_c   1.000
_cell.angle_alpha   90.00
_cell.angle_beta   90.00
_cell.angle_gamma   90.00
#
_symmetry.space_group_name_H-M   'P 1'
#
loop_
_entity.id
_entity.type
_entity.pdbx_description
1 polymer ?
#
loop_
_entity_poly.entity_id
_entity_poly.type
_entity_poly.pdbx_seq_one_letter_code
_entity_poly.pdbx_strand_id
1 'polypeptide(L)'
;MFKEAYIDPIKEGRLLQQIQQLGDLTRISDWKDPFVGPILADVLHSAQEPTPQQETLIKGYLSVLLAKIALQLRTGTQSGVEQPLCDRFLGLLATQHPPLHRVAAYAALLQTSPQNLNQACKKKTGSTASEHISAQLVLEAKRVILHTDQNINQIADYFSFNDASYFVKFFKKHTGETPHQYRARYFGDQ
;
A
#
# COMPACT_ATOMS: atom_id res chain seq x y z
N MET A 1 13.14 7.80 -10.81
CA MET A 1 14.38 7.28 -10.18
C MET A 1 14.40 7.81 -8.75
N PHE A 2 13.59 7.24 -7.87
CA PHE A 2 13.62 7.54 -6.43
C PHE A 2 14.41 6.41 -5.77
N LYS A 3 15.56 6.72 -5.18
CA LYS A 3 16.32 5.75 -4.40
C LYS A 3 15.64 5.61 -3.05
N GLU A 4 15.42 4.38 -2.60
CA GLU A 4 14.76 3.99 -1.34
C GLU A 4 15.42 4.53 -0.05
N ALA A 5 16.44 5.39 -0.17
CA ALA A 5 17.22 5.97 0.93
C ALA A 5 16.61 7.24 1.55
N TYR A 6 15.42 7.68 1.12
CA TYR A 6 14.89 9.01 1.46
C TYR A 6 13.70 9.06 2.42
N ILE A 7 13.15 7.91 2.82
CA ILE A 7 12.01 7.86 3.75
C ILE A 7 12.49 7.15 5.01
N ASP A 8 12.68 7.90 6.10
CA ASP A 8 12.96 7.36 7.43
C ASP A 8 11.63 6.86 8.05
N PRO A 9 11.44 5.54 8.13
CA PRO A 9 10.20 4.93 8.57
C PRO A 9 9.89 5.15 10.06
N ILE A 10 10.85 5.65 10.84
CA ILE A 10 10.78 5.80 12.30
C ILE A 10 10.17 7.17 12.69
N LYS A 11 10.31 8.20 11.84
CA LYS A 11 9.80 9.57 12.12
C LYS A 11 8.48 9.90 11.43
N GLU A 12 8.08 9.13 10.43
CA GLU A 12 7.04 9.51 9.47
C GLU A 12 5.74 8.68 9.56
N GLY A 13 5.44 8.09 10.72
CA GLY A 13 4.23 7.28 10.93
C GLY A 13 2.91 7.96 10.52
N ARG A 14 2.85 9.30 10.64
CA ARG A 14 1.71 10.10 10.20
C ARG A 14 1.55 10.13 8.67
N LEU A 15 2.67 10.18 7.94
CA LEU A 15 2.65 10.12 6.48
C LEU A 15 2.21 8.74 5.99
N LEU A 16 2.65 7.66 6.67
CA LEU A 16 2.19 6.31 6.36
C LEU A 16 0.69 6.14 6.61
N GLN A 17 0.17 6.71 7.69
CA GLN A 17 -1.26 6.73 7.98
C GLN A 17 -2.04 7.53 6.93
N GLN A 18 -1.51 8.68 6.48
CA GLN A 18 -2.13 9.47 5.42
C GLN A 18 -2.06 8.76 4.06
N ILE A 19 -0.97 8.04 3.75
CA ILE A 19 -0.82 7.24 2.53
C ILE A 19 -1.78 6.03 2.54
N GLN A 20 -1.99 5.40 3.71
CA GLN A 20 -2.99 4.33 3.86
C GLN A 20 -4.43 4.86 3.68
N GLN A 21 -4.70 6.10 4.09
CA GLN A 21 -6.00 6.75 3.85
C GLN A 21 -6.25 7.11 2.37
N LEU A 22 -5.22 7.10 1.52
CA LEU A 22 -5.32 7.32 0.06
C LEU A 22 -5.64 6.04 -0.73
N GLY A 23 -6.17 5.01 -0.08
CA GLY A 23 -6.68 3.80 -0.75
C GLY A 23 -7.44 4.13 -2.05
N ASP A 24 -7.20 3.29 -3.07
CA ASP A 24 -7.67 3.34 -4.48
C ASP A 24 -7.07 4.34 -5.47
N LEU A 25 -6.12 5.20 -5.10
CA LEU A 25 -5.67 6.30 -5.99
C LEU A 25 -4.45 6.00 -6.86
N THR A 26 -4.21 4.75 -7.25
CA THR A 26 -3.01 4.39 -8.03
C THR A 26 -3.10 4.71 -9.52
N ARG A 27 -4.11 5.45 -9.97
CA ARG A 27 -4.10 6.08 -11.31
C ARG A 27 -4.84 7.40 -11.33
N ILE A 28 -4.10 8.50 -11.19
CA ILE A 28 -4.58 9.83 -11.56
C ILE A 28 -4.35 9.98 -13.06
N SER A 29 -5.26 9.40 -13.84
CA SER A 29 -5.32 9.65 -15.27
C SER A 29 -5.87 11.07 -15.47
N ASP A 30 -5.10 11.92 -16.14
CA ASP A 30 -5.37 13.34 -16.44
C ASP A 30 -5.18 14.34 -15.30
N TRP A 31 -3.93 14.51 -14.86
CA TRP A 31 -3.55 15.63 -14.00
C TRP A 31 -3.53 16.96 -14.78
N LYS A 32 -4.67 17.66 -14.79
CA LYS A 32 -4.80 19.04 -15.31
C LYS A 32 -4.66 20.12 -14.23
N ASP A 33 -4.21 19.75 -13.03
CA ASP A 33 -4.08 20.68 -11.91
C ASP A 33 -2.75 21.44 -11.99
N PRO A 34 -2.77 22.77 -12.15
CA PRO A 34 -1.55 23.58 -12.31
C PRO A 34 -0.68 23.62 -11.05
N PHE A 35 -1.15 23.11 -9.91
CA PHE A 35 -0.41 23.14 -8.64
C PHE A 35 0.33 21.83 -8.33
N VAL A 36 -0.13 20.69 -8.83
CA VAL A 36 0.46 19.40 -8.44
C VAL A 36 1.80 19.14 -9.11
N GLY A 37 1.95 19.50 -10.40
CA GLY A 37 3.22 19.41 -11.11
C GLY A 37 4.37 20.15 -10.40
N PRO A 38 4.17 21.43 -10.04
CA PRO A 38 5.16 22.20 -9.27
C PRO A 38 5.47 21.59 -7.89
N ILE A 39 4.47 21.16 -7.13
CA ILE A 39 4.70 20.52 -5.81
C ILE A 39 5.53 19.24 -5.94
N LEU A 40 5.25 18.41 -6.95
CA LEU A 40 6.04 17.21 -7.23
C LEU A 40 7.48 17.54 -7.64
N ALA A 41 7.67 18.59 -8.44
CA ALA A 41 8.99 19.07 -8.82
C ALA A 41 9.79 19.58 -7.60
N ASP A 42 9.14 20.34 -6.71
CA ASP A 42 9.76 20.84 -5.48
C ASP A 42 10.11 19.71 -4.50
N VAL A 43 9.25 18.68 -4.38
CA VAL A 43 9.54 17.46 -3.62
C VAL A 43 10.73 16.71 -4.22
N LEU A 44 10.75 16.52 -5.55
CA LEU A 44 11.83 15.86 -6.27
C LEU A 44 13.17 16.59 -6.13
N HIS A 45 13.15 17.92 -6.20
CA HIS A 45 14.34 18.76 -6.07
C HIS A 45 14.86 18.78 -4.63
N SER A 46 13.96 18.94 -3.65
CA SER A 46 14.30 18.86 -2.23
C SER A 46 14.82 17.48 -1.83
N ALA A 47 14.41 16.43 -2.55
CA ALA A 47 14.88 15.06 -2.34
C ALA A 47 16.28 14.77 -2.91
N GLN A 48 16.93 15.72 -3.58
CA GLN A 48 18.29 15.52 -4.10
C GLN A 48 19.37 15.88 -3.07
N GLU A 49 19.08 16.77 -2.13
CA GLU A 49 19.99 17.17 -1.05
C GLU A 49 19.29 17.01 0.30
N PRO A 50 19.53 15.94 1.07
CA PRO A 50 18.83 15.72 2.33
C PRO A 50 19.43 16.58 3.44
N THR A 51 18.81 17.72 3.73
CA THR A 51 19.00 18.44 4.99
C THR A 51 17.79 18.26 5.92
N PRO A 52 17.95 18.42 7.25
CA PRO A 52 16.82 18.40 8.20
C PRO A 52 15.71 19.40 7.85
N GLN A 53 16.07 20.54 7.26
CA GLN A 53 15.13 21.55 6.77
C GLN A 53 14.38 21.06 5.53
N GLN A 54 15.07 20.43 4.57
CA GLN A 54 14.44 19.83 3.37
C GLN A 54 13.54 18.64 3.73
N GLU A 55 13.89 17.84 4.74
CA GLU A 55 13.02 16.77 5.27
C GLU A 55 11.68 17.34 5.78
N THR A 56 11.73 18.45 6.52
CA THR A 56 10.54 19.16 6.99
C THR A 56 9.72 19.73 5.83
N LEU A 57 10.41 20.26 4.82
CA LEU A 57 9.80 20.82 3.61
C LEU A 57 9.05 19.75 2.80
N ILE A 58 9.69 18.59 2.58
CA ILE A 58 9.11 17.43 1.88
C ILE A 58 7.86 16.93 2.60
N LYS A 59 7.90 16.82 3.93
CA LYS A 59 6.72 16.46 4.76
C LYS A 59 5.58 17.46 4.58
N GLY A 60 5.89 18.75 4.55
CA GLY A 60 4.93 19.83 4.30
C GLY A 60 4.29 19.72 2.91
N TYR A 61 5.10 19.58 1.87
CA TYR A 61 4.63 19.42 0.50
C TYR A 61 3.78 18.17 0.29
N LEU A 62 4.20 17.03 0.85
CA LEU A 62 3.40 15.80 0.87
C LEU A 62 2.06 16.05 1.55
N SER A 63 2.04 16.65 2.74
CA SER A 63 0.79 16.94 3.45
C SER A 63 -0.17 17.79 2.64
N VAL A 64 0.32 18.83 1.95
CA VAL A 64 -0.49 19.69 1.07
C VAL A 64 -0.99 18.92 -0.15
N LEU A 65 -0.14 18.11 -0.78
CA LEU A 65 -0.49 17.26 -1.91
C LEU A 65 -1.63 16.29 -1.54
N LEU A 66 -1.50 15.62 -0.39
CA LEU A 66 -2.50 14.67 0.11
C LEU A 66 -3.82 15.36 0.44
N ALA A 67 -3.77 16.54 1.08
CA ALA A 67 -4.97 17.33 1.37
C ALA A 67 -5.70 17.78 0.10
N LYS A 68 -4.96 18.20 -0.94
CA LYS A 68 -5.53 18.59 -2.24
C LYS A 68 -6.19 17.42 -2.96
N ILE A 69 -5.53 16.27 -2.98
CA ILE A 69 -6.09 15.03 -3.55
C ILE A 69 -7.38 14.65 -2.80
N ALA A 70 -7.37 14.64 -1.47
CA ALA A 70 -8.54 14.35 -0.66
C ALA A 70 -9.71 15.32 -0.94
N LEU A 71 -9.44 16.61 -1.13
CA LEU A 71 -10.46 17.61 -1.45
C LEU A 71 -11.09 17.37 -2.82
N GLN A 72 -10.30 17.03 -3.84
CA GLN A 72 -10.79 16.75 -5.20
C GLN A 72 -11.66 15.48 -5.26
N LEU A 73 -11.38 14.48 -4.43
CA LEU A 73 -12.18 13.27 -4.34
C LEU A 73 -13.56 13.51 -3.74
N ARG A 74 -13.67 14.48 -2.82
CA ARG A 74 -14.97 14.91 -2.27
C ARG A 74 -15.82 15.60 -3.33
N THR A 75 -15.20 16.26 -4.31
CA THR A 75 -15.92 16.90 -5.43
C THR A 75 -16.21 15.95 -6.59
N GLY A 76 -15.51 14.81 -6.70
CA GLY A 76 -15.62 13.85 -7.81
C GLY A 76 -16.56 12.66 -7.60
N THR A 77 -17.23 12.54 -6.44
CA THR A 77 -18.00 11.33 -6.07
C THR A 77 -19.49 11.36 -6.43
N GLN A 78 -19.95 12.32 -7.24
CA GLN A 78 -21.28 12.23 -7.85
C GLN A 78 -21.18 11.70 -9.28
N SER A 79 -21.10 10.38 -9.42
CA SER A 79 -21.45 9.71 -10.67
C SER A 79 -22.12 8.41 -10.31
N GLY A 80 -23.44 8.33 -10.53
CA GLY A 80 -24.27 7.13 -10.32
C GLY A 80 -23.97 6.01 -11.32
N VAL A 81 -22.70 5.83 -11.70
CA VAL A 81 -22.23 4.72 -12.53
C VAL A 81 -21.80 3.61 -11.60
N GLU A 82 -22.46 2.45 -11.71
CA GLU A 82 -22.10 1.25 -10.96
C GLU A 82 -20.63 0.90 -11.21
N GLN A 83 -19.81 0.93 -10.15
CA GLN A 83 -18.38 0.67 -10.30
C GLN A 83 -18.12 -0.79 -10.70
N PRO A 84 -17.19 -1.03 -11.65
CA PRO A 84 -16.81 -2.38 -12.05
C PRO A 84 -16.40 -3.26 -10.86
N LEU A 85 -16.73 -4.56 -10.93
CA LEU A 85 -16.47 -5.52 -9.85
C LEU A 85 -15.00 -5.52 -9.36
N CYS A 86 -14.04 -5.39 -10.29
CA CYS A 86 -12.63 -5.33 -9.95
C CYS A 86 -12.27 -4.08 -9.13
N ASP A 87 -12.89 -2.93 -9.40
CA ASP A 87 -12.59 -1.70 -8.66
C ASP A 87 -13.13 -1.77 -7.24
N ARG A 88 -14.37 -2.25 -7.10
CA ARG A 88 -14.96 -2.51 -5.79
C ARG A 88 -14.11 -3.49 -4.96
N PHE A 89 -13.54 -4.51 -5.59
CA PHE A 89 -12.61 -5.42 -4.94
C PHE A 89 -11.32 -4.75 -4.50
N LEU A 90 -10.69 -3.97 -5.38
CA LEU A 90 -9.44 -3.26 -5.05
C LEU A 90 -9.65 -2.28 -3.90
N GLY A 91 -10.81 -1.60 -3.85
CA GLY A 91 -11.15 -0.72 -2.73
C GLY A 91 -11.39 -1.43 -1.41
N LEU A 92 -12.06 -2.59 -1.46
CA LEU A 92 -12.15 -3.43 -0.27
C LEU A 92 -10.76 -3.93 0.16
N LEU A 93 -9.92 -4.38 -0.78
CA LEU A 93 -8.58 -4.86 -0.46
C LEU A 93 -7.70 -3.76 0.15
N ALA A 94 -7.82 -2.52 -0.32
CA ALA A 94 -7.05 -1.38 0.17
C ALA A 94 -7.48 -0.89 1.56
N THR A 95 -8.73 -1.15 1.97
CA THR A 95 -9.28 -0.69 3.25
C THR A 95 -9.24 -1.74 4.36
N GLN A 96 -8.99 -3.01 4.01
CA GLN A 96 -8.92 -4.12 4.97
C GLN A 96 -7.52 -4.24 5.59
N HIS A 97 -7.44 -4.06 6.91
CA HIS A 97 -6.21 -4.20 7.67
C HIS A 97 -6.46 -5.05 8.94
N PRO A 98 -5.93 -6.29 9.01
CA PRO A 98 -5.15 -6.99 7.98
C PRO A 98 -6.01 -7.47 6.79
N PRO A 99 -5.42 -7.65 5.58
CA PRO A 99 -6.14 -8.20 4.44
C PRO A 99 -6.64 -9.62 4.69
N LEU A 100 -7.84 -9.95 4.18
CA LEU A 100 -8.33 -11.32 4.14
C LEU A 100 -7.51 -12.16 3.16
N HIS A 101 -7.29 -13.44 3.46
CA HIS A 101 -6.43 -14.31 2.65
C HIS A 101 -7.11 -14.93 1.45
N ARG A 102 -8.43 -15.14 1.53
CA ARG A 102 -9.15 -15.97 0.57
C ARG A 102 -9.98 -15.09 -0.36
N VAL A 103 -9.85 -15.32 -1.67
CA VAL A 103 -10.70 -14.71 -2.70
C VAL A 103 -12.19 -14.92 -2.37
N ALA A 104 -12.55 -16.07 -1.81
CA ALA A 104 -13.93 -16.38 -1.42
C ALA A 104 -14.51 -15.43 -0.37
N ALA A 105 -13.68 -14.92 0.56
CA ALA A 105 -14.15 -13.98 1.56
C ALA A 105 -14.52 -12.63 0.92
N TYR A 106 -13.68 -12.11 0.02
CA TYR A 106 -14.00 -10.91 -0.77
C TYR A 106 -15.17 -11.13 -1.72
N ALA A 107 -15.24 -12.30 -2.36
CA ALA A 107 -16.35 -12.63 -3.26
C ALA A 107 -17.70 -12.63 -2.53
N ALA A 108 -17.74 -13.15 -1.30
CA ALA A 108 -18.93 -13.10 -0.45
C ALA A 108 -19.34 -11.66 -0.11
N LEU A 109 -18.37 -10.80 0.27
CA LEU A 109 -18.62 -9.38 0.54
C LEU A 109 -19.15 -8.62 -0.70
N LEU A 110 -18.71 -9.03 -1.89
CA LEU A 110 -19.11 -8.45 -3.17
C LEU A 110 -20.32 -9.14 -3.81
N GLN A 111 -20.93 -10.12 -3.13
CA GLN A 111 -22.06 -10.92 -3.61
C GLN A 111 -21.81 -11.55 -5.00
N THR A 112 -20.62 -12.12 -5.17
CA THR A 112 -20.17 -12.76 -6.43
C THR A 112 -19.49 -14.10 -6.15
N SER A 113 -19.13 -14.83 -7.21
CA SER A 113 -18.31 -16.04 -7.09
C SER A 113 -16.81 -15.72 -7.10
N PRO A 114 -15.95 -16.54 -6.45
CA PRO A 114 -14.50 -16.35 -6.50
C PRO A 114 -13.95 -16.41 -7.92
N GLN A 115 -14.57 -17.22 -8.77
CA GLN A 115 -14.16 -17.40 -10.16
C GLN A 115 -14.49 -16.17 -11.01
N ASN A 116 -15.68 -15.60 -10.84
CA ASN A 116 -16.05 -14.34 -11.49
C ASN A 116 -15.14 -13.19 -11.03
N LEU A 117 -14.86 -13.12 -9.73
CA LEU A 117 -13.94 -12.11 -9.19
C LEU A 117 -12.53 -12.24 -9.79
N ASN A 118 -11.97 -13.44 -9.85
CA ASN A 118 -10.67 -13.66 -10.49
C ASN A 118 -10.67 -13.28 -11.96
N GLN A 119 -11.73 -13.61 -12.72
CA GLN A 119 -11.85 -13.24 -14.12
C GLN A 119 -11.97 -11.73 -14.31
N ALA A 120 -12.75 -11.04 -13.48
CA ALA A 120 -12.90 -9.59 -13.51
C ALA A 120 -11.55 -8.89 -13.27
N CYS A 121 -10.79 -9.34 -12.28
CA CYS A 121 -9.45 -8.82 -12.02
C CYS A 121 -8.49 -9.12 -13.19
N LYS A 122 -8.46 -10.37 -13.68
CA LYS A 122 -7.55 -10.76 -14.76
C LYS A 122 -7.81 -9.96 -16.04
N LYS A 123 -9.09 -9.76 -16.36
CA LYS A 123 -9.52 -8.97 -17.53
C LYS A 123 -9.12 -7.50 -17.42
N LYS A 124 -9.21 -6.91 -16.22
CA LYS A 124 -8.93 -5.49 -16.02
C LYS A 124 -7.45 -5.17 -15.80
N THR A 125 -6.76 -5.96 -14.97
CA THR A 125 -5.40 -5.64 -14.49
C THR A 125 -4.32 -6.59 -15.02
N GLY A 126 -4.70 -7.67 -15.71
CA GLY A 126 -3.77 -8.74 -16.07
C GLY A 126 -3.39 -9.68 -14.92
N SER A 127 -3.95 -9.50 -13.71
CA SER A 127 -3.69 -10.31 -12.52
C SER A 127 -4.99 -10.76 -11.86
N THR A 128 -5.00 -11.95 -11.31
CA THR A 128 -6.12 -12.54 -10.57
C THR A 128 -6.32 -11.84 -9.23
N ALA A 129 -7.51 -11.98 -8.63
CA ALA A 129 -7.78 -11.45 -7.30
C ALA A 129 -6.86 -12.10 -6.25
N SER A 130 -6.53 -13.38 -6.40
CA SER A 130 -5.59 -14.06 -5.51
C SER A 130 -4.17 -13.46 -5.57
N GLU A 131 -3.71 -13.04 -6.76
CA GLU A 131 -2.41 -12.40 -6.92
C GLU A 131 -2.40 -11.02 -6.23
N HIS A 132 -3.48 -10.24 -6.36
CA HIS A 132 -3.64 -8.96 -5.66
C HIS A 132 -3.65 -9.13 -4.14
N ILE A 133 -4.39 -10.11 -3.62
CA ILE A 133 -4.42 -10.41 -2.18
C ILE A 133 -3.03 -10.75 -1.66
N SER A 134 -2.32 -11.66 -2.34
CA SER A 134 -0.96 -12.05 -1.93
C SER A 134 0.00 -10.87 -1.98
N ALA A 135 -0.08 -10.02 -3.00
CA ALA A 135 0.75 -8.82 -3.10
C ALA A 135 0.48 -7.85 -1.93
N GLN A 136 -0.80 -7.63 -1.59
CA GLN A 136 -1.18 -6.77 -0.47
C GLN A 136 -0.75 -7.33 0.89
N LEU A 137 -0.93 -8.64 1.11
CA LEU A 137 -0.46 -9.32 2.32
C LEU A 137 1.06 -9.19 2.49
N VAL A 138 1.83 -9.35 1.42
CA VAL A 138 3.29 -9.20 1.44
C VAL A 138 3.68 -7.75 1.73
N LEU A 139 2.99 -6.78 1.13
CA LEU A 139 3.23 -5.36 1.37
C LEU A 139 3.00 -4.98 2.84
N GLU A 140 1.87 -5.37 3.41
CA GLU A 140 1.57 -5.11 4.82
C GLU A 140 2.51 -5.90 5.75
N ALA A 141 2.87 -7.14 5.40
CA ALA A 141 3.85 -7.91 6.18
C ALA A 141 5.21 -7.21 6.23
N LYS A 142 5.71 -6.69 5.10
CA LYS A 142 6.94 -5.87 5.07
C LYS A 142 6.83 -4.66 5.99
N ARG A 143 5.68 -3.96 5.97
CA ARG A 143 5.43 -2.82 6.86
C ARG A 143 5.49 -3.24 8.32
N VAL A 144 4.77 -4.29 8.73
CA VAL A 144 4.76 -4.72 10.14
C VAL A 144 6.15 -5.18 10.59
N ILE A 145 6.89 -5.91 9.74
CA ILE A 145 8.24 -6.41 10.07
C ILE A 145 9.22 -5.27 10.37
N LEU A 146 9.12 -4.14 9.66
CA LEU A 146 10.06 -3.01 9.78
C LEU A 146 9.62 -1.95 10.78
N HIS A 147 8.31 -1.81 11.04
CA HIS A 147 7.78 -0.70 11.82
C HIS A 147 7.26 -1.11 13.20
N THR A 148 7.44 -2.37 13.59
CA THR A 148 7.00 -2.87 14.89
C THR A 148 8.06 -3.78 15.51
N ASP A 149 8.08 -3.82 16.84
CA ASP A 149 8.94 -4.72 17.62
C ASP A 149 8.38 -6.15 17.72
N GLN A 150 7.34 -6.48 16.94
CA GLN A 150 6.72 -7.79 16.97
C GLN A 150 7.69 -8.87 16.49
N ASN A 151 7.70 -10.00 17.19
CA ASN A 151 8.42 -11.19 16.73
C ASN A 151 7.64 -11.88 15.59
N ILE A 152 8.30 -12.78 14.86
CA ILE A 152 7.71 -13.42 13.68
C ILE A 152 6.45 -14.24 14.00
N ASN A 153 6.33 -14.79 15.21
CA ASN A 153 5.12 -15.50 15.64
C ASN A 153 3.94 -14.54 15.80
N GLN A 154 4.16 -13.42 16.49
CA GLN A 154 3.15 -12.37 16.66
C GLN A 154 2.69 -11.79 15.32
N ILE A 155 3.60 -11.63 14.36
CA ILE A 155 3.27 -11.16 13.02
C ILE A 155 2.41 -12.20 12.28
N ALA A 156 2.76 -13.49 12.38
CA ALA A 156 1.96 -14.56 11.78
C ALA A 156 0.53 -14.58 12.35
N ASP A 157 0.40 -14.46 13.67
CA ASP A 157 -0.88 -14.40 14.38
C ASP A 157 -1.69 -13.15 13.95
N TYR A 158 -1.04 -11.99 13.86
CA TYR A 158 -1.66 -10.74 13.41
C TYR A 158 -2.28 -10.87 12.02
N PHE A 159 -1.57 -11.52 11.09
CA PHE A 159 -2.10 -11.81 9.75
C PHE A 159 -3.00 -13.05 9.71
N SER A 160 -3.34 -13.68 10.83
CA SER A 160 -4.16 -14.91 10.88
C SER A 160 -3.60 -16.07 10.03
N PHE A 161 -2.28 -16.21 9.97
CA PHE A 161 -1.64 -17.43 9.47
C PHE A 161 -1.77 -18.53 10.53
N ASN A 162 -1.92 -19.79 10.10
CA ASN A 162 -2.05 -20.93 11.02
C ASN A 162 -0.83 -21.10 11.93
N ASP A 163 0.36 -20.81 11.41
CA ASP A 163 1.60 -20.77 12.18
C ASP A 163 2.65 -19.88 11.50
N ALA A 164 3.71 -19.58 12.25
CA ALA A 164 4.83 -18.78 11.78
C ALA A 164 5.60 -19.43 10.62
N SER A 165 5.64 -20.75 10.53
CA SER A 165 6.33 -21.46 9.44
C SER A 165 5.61 -21.25 8.11
N TYR A 166 4.28 -21.26 8.09
CA TYR A 166 3.48 -20.92 6.91
C TYR A 166 3.68 -19.46 6.51
N PHE A 167 3.68 -18.54 7.47
CA PHE A 167 3.97 -17.13 7.19
C PHE A 167 5.37 -16.94 6.58
N VAL A 168 6.41 -17.55 7.15
CA VAL A 168 7.78 -17.46 6.64
C VAL A 168 7.89 -18.03 5.23
N LYS A 169 7.27 -19.18 4.95
CA LYS A 169 7.24 -19.78 3.60
C LYS A 169 6.51 -18.88 2.61
N PHE A 170 5.35 -18.34 2.99
CA PHE A 170 4.59 -17.40 2.18
C PHE A 170 5.43 -16.17 1.85
N PHE A 171 5.99 -15.52 2.86
CA PHE A 171 6.82 -14.33 2.69
C PHE A 171 8.01 -14.62 1.76
N LYS A 172 8.79 -15.66 2.05
CA LYS A 172 9.95 -16.05 1.23
C LYS A 172 9.58 -16.37 -0.21
N LYS A 173 8.45 -17.04 -0.45
CA LYS A 173 7.97 -17.33 -1.80
C LYS A 173 7.74 -16.05 -2.62
N HIS A 174 7.28 -14.98 -1.97
CA HIS A 174 6.94 -13.73 -2.64
C HIS A 174 8.06 -12.67 -2.62
N THR A 175 9.02 -12.77 -1.71
CA THR A 175 10.11 -11.77 -1.57
C THR A 175 11.49 -12.32 -1.90
N GLY A 176 11.67 -13.65 -1.93
CA GLY A 176 12.97 -14.30 -2.10
C GLY A 176 13.76 -14.49 -0.80
N GLU A 177 13.39 -13.82 0.29
CA GLU A 177 14.10 -13.81 1.57
C GLU A 177 13.16 -14.09 2.75
N THR A 178 13.68 -14.59 3.89
CA THR A 178 12.85 -14.80 5.08
C THR A 178 12.51 -13.47 5.77
N PRO A 179 11.44 -13.39 6.59
CA PRO A 179 11.16 -12.20 7.39
C PRO A 179 12.32 -11.74 8.26
N HIS A 180 13.11 -12.68 8.80
CA HIS A 180 14.29 -12.37 9.60
C HIS A 180 15.44 -11.80 8.75
N GLN A 181 15.68 -12.38 7.57
CA GLN A 181 16.67 -11.83 6.61
C GLN A 181 16.25 -10.43 6.16
N TYR A 182 14.97 -10.25 5.85
CA TYR A 182 14.38 -8.96 5.52
C TYR A 182 14.63 -7.95 6.64
N ARG A 183 14.29 -8.26 7.90
CA ARG A 183 14.54 -7.38 9.05
C ARG A 183 16.03 -7.06 9.22
N ALA A 184 16.89 -8.07 9.19
CA ALA A 184 18.33 -7.88 9.33
C ALA A 184 18.92 -7.00 8.23
N ARG A 185 18.40 -7.06 6.99
CA ARG A 185 18.86 -6.20 5.89
C ARG A 185 18.64 -4.70 6.14
N TYR A 186 17.66 -4.32 6.95
CA TYR A 186 17.37 -2.91 7.27
C TYR A 186 17.95 -2.46 8.63
N PHE A 187 18.26 -3.38 9.54
CA PHE A 187 18.74 -3.06 10.89
C PHE A 187 20.13 -3.64 11.24
N GLY A 188 20.74 -4.40 10.34
CA GLY A 188 21.93 -5.23 10.57
C GLY A 188 23.23 -4.70 9.97
N ASP A 189 23.44 -3.39 10.02
CA ASP A 189 24.76 -2.74 9.90
C ASP A 189 24.81 -1.53 10.85
N GLN A 190 24.83 -1.81 12.16
CA GLN A 190 25.30 -0.89 13.22
C GLN A 190 26.26 -1.61 14.15
#